data_AF-A0AAD6JNE5-F1
#
_entry.id   AF-A0AAD6JNE5-F1
#
_cell.length_a   1.000
_cell.length_b   1.000
_cell.length_c   1.000
_cell.angle_alpha   90.00
_cell.angle_beta   90.00
_cell.angle_gamma   90.00
#
_symmetry.space_group_name_H-M   'P 1'
#
loop_
_entity.id
_entity.type
_entity.pdbx_description
1 polymer ?
#
loop_
_entity_poly.entity_id
_entity_poly.type
_entity_poly.pdbx_seq_one_letter_code
_entity_poly.pdbx_strand_id
1 'polypeptide(L)'
;MSLDYHFTVEQEVGSSTYAFFGFNGTAGVWRIDALNEAGGWKDRTTVEDMDLAVRASLKGWKFLYLSSVKVKNELPSTLKAYRYQQHRWSCGPANLFRKMLMEIIANKKVTLWKKVHVIYSFFMVPKWGAVYIPSIITILNAVGTPRSLHLLVFWILFENVMSLHRTKATFIGLLEAGRVNEWIVTEKLGDALKGRANNKAAAKKPRFRFGERLHLLELGTGAYLFFCGCYDVVFGKNHYFIYLYAQAIAFFIVGFGCVGTFVPHS
;
A
#
# COMPACT_ATOMS: atom_id res chain seq x y z
N MET A 1 -9.57 -3.70 10.15
CA MET A 1 -9.59 -3.40 11.60
C MET A 1 -8.25 -2.83 12.11
N SER A 2 -7.11 -3.54 12.00
CA SER A 2 -5.81 -2.99 12.45
C SER A 2 -5.35 -1.77 11.63
N LEU A 3 -5.48 -1.82 10.31
CA LEU A 3 -5.02 -0.74 9.42
C LEU A 3 -5.89 0.52 9.49
N ASP A 4 -7.21 0.36 9.63
CA ASP A 4 -8.14 1.49 9.75
C ASP A 4 -7.89 2.32 11.03
N TYR A 5 -7.59 1.62 12.13
CA TYR A 5 -7.24 2.26 13.39
C TYR A 5 -5.90 3.01 13.28
N HIS A 6 -4.91 2.39 12.63
CA HIS A 6 -3.62 3.04 12.39
C HIS A 6 -3.78 4.35 11.59
N PHE A 7 -4.51 4.32 10.48
CA PHE A 7 -4.77 5.52 9.69
C PHE A 7 -5.55 6.58 10.45
N THR A 8 -6.53 6.19 11.25
CA THR A 8 -7.31 7.13 12.09
C THR A 8 -6.38 7.86 13.05
N VAL A 9 -5.55 7.12 13.80
CA VAL A 9 -4.62 7.71 14.77
C VAL A 9 -3.57 8.58 14.06
N GLU A 10 -2.99 8.11 12.96
CA GLU A 10 -1.97 8.85 12.23
C GLU A 10 -2.51 10.20 11.71
N GLN A 11 -3.69 10.18 11.07
CA GLN A 11 -4.30 11.39 10.52
C GLN A 11 -4.79 12.35 11.60
N GLU A 12 -5.36 11.82 12.69
CA GLU A 12 -5.82 12.62 13.82
C GLU A 12 -4.65 13.30 14.54
N VAL A 13 -3.58 12.56 14.84
CA VAL A 13 -2.37 13.10 15.47
C VAL A 13 -1.65 14.10 14.56
N GLY A 14 -1.55 13.80 13.26
CA GLY A 14 -0.96 14.71 12.28
C GLY A 14 -1.72 16.04 12.19
N SER A 15 -3.05 15.95 12.17
CA SER A 15 -3.94 17.10 12.17
C SER A 15 -3.81 17.94 13.45
N SER A 16 -3.86 17.32 14.63
CA SER A 16 -3.81 18.04 15.91
C SER A 16 -2.44 18.66 16.19
N THR A 17 -1.36 17.94 15.87
CA THR A 17 0.00 18.30 16.31
C THR A 17 0.74 19.15 15.28
N TYR A 18 0.58 18.84 13.99
CA TYR A 18 1.34 19.47 12.90
C TYR A 18 0.47 20.21 11.89
N ALA A 19 -0.86 20.17 12.09
CA ALA A 19 -1.85 20.69 11.16
C ALA A 19 -1.63 20.15 9.73
N PHE A 20 -1.23 18.88 9.62
CA PHE A 20 -0.92 18.22 8.36
C PHE A 20 -1.11 16.71 8.46
N PHE A 21 -1.67 16.12 7.40
CA PHE A 21 -1.65 14.68 7.16
C PHE A 21 -1.61 14.45 5.64
N GLY A 22 -1.12 13.29 5.21
CA GLY A 22 -1.15 12.90 3.80
C GLY A 22 -2.58 12.76 3.31
N PHE A 23 -3.00 13.58 2.35
CA PHE A 23 -4.34 13.50 1.78
C PHE A 23 -4.42 12.34 0.79
N ASN A 24 -5.32 11.39 1.04
CA ASN A 24 -5.46 10.14 0.29
C ASN A 24 -6.50 10.23 -0.86
N GLY A 25 -6.71 11.43 -1.39
CA GLY A 25 -7.48 11.66 -2.63
C GLY A 25 -9.00 11.57 -2.53
N THR A 26 -9.56 11.16 -1.39
CA THR A 26 -11.01 11.01 -1.22
C THR A 26 -11.48 11.54 0.15
N ALA A 27 -12.79 11.74 0.29
CA ALA A 27 -13.44 12.16 1.53
C ALA A 27 -12.86 13.45 2.18
N GLY A 28 -12.32 14.36 1.38
CA GLY A 28 -11.80 15.66 1.84
C GLY A 28 -12.50 16.84 1.17
N VAL A 29 -12.49 17.97 1.86
CA VAL A 29 -13.00 19.25 1.36
C VAL A 29 -11.86 20.25 1.33
N TRP A 30 -11.73 20.95 0.21
CA TRP A 30 -10.70 21.95 -0.01
C TRP A 30 -11.30 23.35 -0.05
N ARG A 31 -10.64 24.30 0.63
CA ARG A 31 -10.92 25.71 0.40
C ARG A 31 -10.38 26.11 -0.97
N ILE A 32 -11.16 26.83 -1.76
CA ILE A 32 -10.77 27.27 -3.11
C ILE A 32 -9.49 28.12 -3.04
N ASP A 33 -9.37 29.01 -2.05
CA ASP A 33 -8.17 29.84 -1.84
C ASP A 33 -6.92 28.99 -1.63
N ALA A 34 -7.02 27.91 -0.85
CA ALA A 34 -5.91 27.00 -0.60
C ALA A 34 -5.45 26.28 -1.87
N LEU A 35 -6.42 25.88 -2.71
CA LEU A 35 -6.14 25.25 -4.01
C LEU A 35 -5.42 26.24 -4.94
N ASN A 36 -5.91 27.48 -5.03
CA ASN A 36 -5.34 28.52 -5.88
C ASN A 36 -3.92 28.91 -5.43
N GLU A 37 -3.72 29.13 -4.12
CA GLU A 37 -2.40 29.47 -3.56
C GLU A 37 -1.37 28.34 -3.70
N ALA A 38 -1.82 27.09 -3.63
CA ALA A 38 -0.95 25.94 -3.85
C ALA A 38 -0.56 25.77 -5.34
N GLY A 39 -1.24 26.46 -6.26
CA GLY A 39 -1.04 26.34 -7.71
C GLY A 39 -1.82 25.20 -8.35
N GLY A 40 -2.98 24.85 -7.77
CA GLY A 40 -3.92 23.87 -8.33
C GLY A 40 -3.43 22.43 -8.35
N TRP A 41 -4.13 21.61 -9.14
CA TRP A 41 -3.77 20.22 -9.41
C TRP A 41 -2.65 20.16 -10.45
N LYS A 42 -1.65 19.31 -10.20
CA LYS A 42 -0.52 19.10 -11.11
C LYS A 42 -0.47 17.63 -11.51
N ASP A 43 -0.19 17.37 -12.78
CA ASP A 43 -0.13 16.04 -13.41
C ASP A 43 1.26 15.38 -13.33
N ARG A 44 2.21 16.02 -12.63
CA ARG A 44 3.62 15.58 -12.55
C ARG A 44 3.85 14.23 -11.86
N THR A 45 2.86 13.72 -11.12
CA THR A 45 2.92 12.45 -10.37
C THR A 45 1.55 11.80 -10.28
N THR A 46 1.50 10.48 -10.11
CA THR A 46 0.26 9.68 -9.93
C THR A 46 -0.45 9.85 -8.59
N VAL A 47 0.09 10.72 -7.73
CA VAL A 47 -0.41 11.09 -6.40
C VAL A 47 -0.60 12.62 -6.32
N GLU A 48 -1.41 13.13 -7.25
CA GLU A 48 -1.71 14.57 -7.39
C GLU A 48 -2.34 15.17 -6.13
N ASP A 49 -3.07 14.35 -5.39
CA ASP A 49 -3.70 14.62 -4.10
C ASP A 49 -2.68 14.89 -3.00
N MET A 50 -1.69 14.02 -2.87
CA MET A 50 -0.60 14.17 -1.92
C MET A 50 0.30 15.35 -2.30
N ASP A 51 0.57 15.55 -3.59
CA ASP A 51 1.34 16.70 -4.08
C ASP A 51 0.68 18.02 -3.69
N LEU A 52 -0.62 18.14 -3.94
CA LEU A 52 -1.40 19.31 -3.53
C LEU A 52 -1.34 19.52 -2.02
N ALA A 53 -1.47 18.44 -1.24
CA ALA A 53 -1.42 18.52 0.21
C ALA A 53 -0.09 19.05 0.75
N VAL A 54 1.02 18.54 0.24
CA VAL A 54 2.36 19.00 0.62
C VAL A 54 2.54 20.47 0.24
N ARG A 55 2.17 20.86 -0.99
CA ARG A 55 2.26 22.27 -1.43
C ARG A 55 1.42 23.22 -0.59
N ALA A 56 0.17 22.88 -0.30
CA ALA A 56 -0.70 23.70 0.54
C ALA A 56 -0.14 23.81 1.97
N SER A 57 0.39 22.71 2.53
CA SER A 57 1.05 22.70 3.84
C SER A 57 2.29 23.61 3.88
N LEU A 58 3.09 23.60 2.81
CA LEU A 58 4.26 24.48 2.63
C LEU A 58 3.87 25.96 2.44
N LYS A 59 2.62 26.24 2.06
CA LYS A 59 2.03 27.58 2.04
C LYS A 59 1.43 27.99 3.38
N GLY A 60 1.46 27.12 4.40
CA GLY A 60 0.97 27.40 5.75
C GLY A 60 -0.49 27.04 6.00
N TRP A 61 -1.16 26.38 5.05
CA TRP A 61 -2.51 25.88 5.25
C TRP A 61 -2.52 24.75 6.29
N LYS A 62 -3.63 24.68 7.03
CA LYS A 62 -3.84 23.74 8.13
C LYS A 62 -4.85 22.68 7.72
N PHE A 63 -4.50 21.42 7.97
CA PHE A 63 -5.32 20.27 7.66
C PHE A 63 -6.06 19.80 8.91
N LEU A 64 -7.39 19.70 8.82
CA LEU A 64 -8.26 19.24 9.89
C LEU A 64 -8.80 17.85 9.56
N TYR A 65 -8.57 16.88 10.44
CA TYR A 65 -9.15 15.54 10.35
C TYR A 65 -10.37 15.44 11.27
N LEU A 66 -11.48 14.90 10.77
CA LEU A 66 -12.74 14.76 11.52
C LEU A 66 -13.13 13.28 11.60
N SER A 67 -12.83 12.63 12.72
CA SER A 67 -13.12 11.21 12.96
C SER A 67 -14.63 10.89 13.05
N SER A 68 -15.47 11.91 13.26
CA SER A 68 -16.93 11.79 13.32
C SER A 68 -17.59 11.57 11.96
N VAL A 69 -16.96 12.01 10.86
CA VAL A 69 -17.51 11.92 9.51
C VAL A 69 -16.89 10.72 8.80
N LYS A 70 -17.71 9.70 8.52
CA LYS A 70 -17.25 8.44 7.92
C LYS A 70 -17.88 8.23 6.56
N VAL A 71 -17.06 7.84 5.58
CA VAL A 71 -17.50 7.51 4.23
C VAL A 71 -17.12 6.06 3.93
N LYS A 72 -18.05 5.29 3.35
CA LYS A 72 -17.77 3.92 2.93
C LYS A 72 -16.84 3.94 1.73
N ASN A 73 -15.81 3.11 1.74
CA ASN A 73 -14.88 2.94 0.63
C ASN A 73 -15.04 1.56 -0.01
N GLU A 74 -14.76 1.47 -1.31
CA GLU A 74 -14.76 0.21 -2.04
C GLU A 74 -13.36 -0.39 -2.05
N LEU A 75 -13.28 -1.67 -1.69
CA LEU A 75 -12.03 -2.43 -1.72
C LEU A 75 -11.82 -3.09 -3.09
N PRO A 76 -10.57 -3.34 -3.49
CA PRO A 76 -10.28 -4.08 -4.71
C PRO A 76 -10.85 -5.50 -4.63
N SER A 77 -11.52 -5.92 -5.70
CA SER A 77 -12.21 -7.21 -5.78
C SER A 77 -11.30 -8.39 -6.12
N THR A 78 -10.10 -8.13 -6.65
CA THR A 78 -9.14 -9.15 -7.08
C THR A 78 -7.74 -8.86 -6.57
N LEU A 79 -6.93 -9.91 -6.41
CA LEU A 79 -5.52 -9.74 -6.03
C LEU A 79 -4.75 -8.90 -7.05
N LYS A 80 -5.07 -9.04 -8.34
CA LYS A 80 -4.45 -8.24 -9.41
C LYS A 80 -4.73 -6.75 -9.20
N ALA A 81 -6.00 -6.38 -8.95
CA ALA A 81 -6.38 -4.99 -8.66
C ALA A 81 -5.70 -4.47 -7.38
N TYR A 82 -5.66 -5.29 -6.33
CA TYR A 82 -4.95 -4.96 -5.09
C TYR A 82 -3.46 -4.71 -5.32
N ARG A 83 -2.77 -5.56 -6.09
CA ARG A 83 -1.35 -5.38 -6.41
C ARG A 83 -1.08 -4.10 -7.19
N TYR A 84 -1.92 -3.74 -8.15
CA TYR A 84 -1.79 -2.45 -8.85
C TYR A 84 -2.00 -1.27 -7.92
N GLN A 85 -3.00 -1.34 -7.03
CA GLN A 85 -3.24 -0.30 -6.02
C GLN A 85 -2.02 -0.14 -5.11
N GLN A 86 -1.50 -1.22 -4.55
CA GLN A 86 -0.33 -1.22 -3.68
C GLN A 86 0.93 -0.71 -4.41
N HIS A 87 1.10 -1.07 -5.69
CA HIS A 87 2.18 -0.56 -6.51
C HIS A 87 2.10 0.97 -6.63
N ARG A 88 0.93 1.51 -6.98
CA ARG A 88 0.71 2.95 -7.12
C ARG A 88 0.95 3.69 -5.80
N TRP A 89 0.43 3.16 -4.70
CA TRP A 89 0.57 3.75 -3.36
C TRP A 89 2.00 3.70 -2.82
N SER A 90 2.86 2.84 -3.36
CA SER A 90 4.29 2.78 -2.97
C SER A 90 5.19 3.57 -3.94
N CYS A 91 4.86 3.54 -5.24
CA CYS A 91 5.63 4.18 -6.29
C CYS A 91 5.38 5.70 -6.37
N GLY A 92 4.11 6.11 -6.27
CA GLY A 92 3.71 7.51 -6.40
C GLY A 92 4.34 8.42 -5.33
N PRO A 93 4.18 8.13 -4.03
CA PRO A 93 4.78 8.92 -2.97
C PRO A 93 6.31 8.98 -3.04
N ALA A 94 6.96 7.89 -3.48
CA ALA A 94 8.40 7.83 -3.64
C ALA A 94 8.91 8.76 -4.76
N ASN A 95 8.23 8.77 -5.90
CA ASN A 95 8.51 9.70 -7.00
C ASN A 95 8.24 11.16 -6.57
N LEU A 96 7.13 11.40 -5.88
CA LEU A 96 6.78 12.72 -5.36
C LEU A 96 7.82 13.22 -4.34
N PHE A 97 8.27 12.35 -3.42
CA PHE A 97 9.30 12.67 -2.44
C PHE A 97 10.56 13.19 -3.11
N ARG A 98 11.06 12.47 -4.13
CA ARG A 98 12.24 12.89 -4.91
C ARG A 98 12.07 14.28 -5.51
N LYS A 99 10.90 14.57 -6.08
CA LYS A 99 10.60 15.87 -6.72
C LYS A 99 10.42 17.00 -5.70
N MET A 100 9.81 16.71 -4.55
CA MET A 100 9.43 17.71 -3.53
C MET A 100 10.49 17.93 -2.45
N LEU A 101 11.48 17.04 -2.29
CA LEU A 101 12.45 17.10 -1.20
C LEU A 101 13.16 18.45 -1.12
N MET A 102 13.66 18.95 -2.26
CA MET A 102 14.32 20.25 -2.31
C MET A 102 13.36 21.41 -2.05
N GLU A 103 12.12 21.34 -2.57
CA GLU A 103 11.09 22.35 -2.31
C GLU A 103 10.75 22.44 -0.81
N ILE A 104 10.69 21.30 -0.10
CA ILE A 104 10.40 21.23 1.34
C ILE A 104 11.56 21.82 2.16
N ILE A 105 12.79 21.43 1.84
CA ILE A 105 13.99 21.87 2.59
C ILE A 105 14.20 23.38 2.41
N ALA A 106 14.10 23.88 1.17
CA ALA A 106 14.33 25.29 0.84
C ALA A 106 13.21 26.24 1.29
N ASN A 107 12.03 25.73 1.66
CA ASN A 107 10.90 26.57 2.03
C ASN A 107 11.19 27.39 3.32
N LYS A 108 11.05 28.72 3.29
CA LYS A 108 11.29 29.58 4.45
C LYS A 108 10.05 29.88 5.30
N LYS A 109 8.86 29.52 4.81
CA LYS A 109 7.56 29.86 5.43
C LYS A 109 7.19 28.91 6.57
N VAL A 110 7.58 27.64 6.49
CA VAL A 110 7.26 26.62 7.50
C VAL A 110 8.40 26.38 8.48
N THR A 111 8.05 26.02 9.72
CA THR A 111 9.01 25.69 10.78
C THR A 111 9.82 24.43 10.47
N LEU A 112 11.02 24.31 11.04
CA LEU A 112 11.87 23.12 10.87
C LEU A 112 11.14 21.83 11.28
N TRP A 113 10.42 21.85 12.41
CA TRP A 113 9.63 20.71 12.87
C TRP A 113 8.56 20.27 11.86
N LYS A 114 7.87 21.23 11.24
CA LYS A 114 6.89 20.92 10.20
C LYS A 114 7.54 20.32 8.97
N LYS A 115 8.74 20.77 8.57
CA LYS A 115 9.52 20.15 7.47
C LYS A 115 9.89 18.71 7.79
N VAL A 116 10.41 18.46 8.99
CA VAL A 116 10.77 17.12 9.45
C VAL A 116 9.53 16.22 9.45
N HIS A 117 8.40 16.71 9.95
CA HIS A 117 7.14 15.96 9.94
C HIS A 117 6.64 15.67 8.52
N VAL A 118 6.68 16.65 7.60
CA VAL A 118 6.29 16.43 6.20
C VAL A 118 7.20 15.40 5.54
N ILE A 119 8.53 15.51 5.70
CA ILE A 119 9.48 14.51 5.19
C ILE A 119 9.20 13.13 5.78
N TYR A 120 8.94 13.06 7.08
CA TYR A 120 8.59 11.82 7.76
C TYR A 120 7.30 11.20 7.21
N SER A 121 6.28 12.02 6.92
CA SER A 121 5.01 11.54 6.38
C SER A 121 5.12 10.92 4.97
N PHE A 122 6.17 11.23 4.20
CA PHE A 122 6.44 10.56 2.91
C PHE A 122 6.85 9.11 3.09
N PHE A 123 7.53 8.78 4.18
CA PHE A 123 7.85 7.41 4.55
C PHE A 123 6.68 6.79 5.30
N MET A 124 5.44 7.03 4.81
CA MET A 124 4.20 6.45 5.32
C MET A 124 4.50 5.04 5.81
N VAL A 125 4.20 4.84 7.09
CA VAL A 125 4.67 3.74 7.93
C VAL A 125 6.04 4.00 8.60
N PRO A 126 6.04 4.67 9.77
CA PRO A 126 7.19 4.67 10.67
C PRO A 126 7.60 3.23 10.96
N LYS A 127 8.89 2.87 10.96
CA LYS A 127 9.35 1.50 11.28
C LYS A 127 8.71 0.95 12.57
N TRP A 128 8.51 1.82 13.56
CA TRP A 128 7.82 1.50 14.81
C TRP A 128 6.34 1.16 14.62
N GLY A 129 5.64 1.88 13.73
CA GLY A 129 4.25 1.62 13.34
C GLY A 129 4.09 0.49 12.31
N ALA A 130 5.12 0.16 11.52
CA ALA A 130 5.13 -0.97 10.60
C ALA A 130 5.30 -2.30 11.31
N VAL A 131 6.14 -2.28 12.35
CA VAL A 131 6.62 -3.50 13.01
C VAL A 131 5.94 -3.65 14.36
N TYR A 132 6.04 -2.68 15.27
CA TYR A 132 5.55 -2.86 16.64
C TYR A 132 4.03 -2.80 16.72
N ILE A 133 3.36 -1.88 16.00
CA ILE A 133 1.89 -1.78 16.05
C ILE A 133 1.24 -3.05 15.48
N PRO A 134 1.59 -3.56 14.29
CA PRO A 134 1.09 -4.84 13.79
C PRO A 134 1.49 -5.99 14.68
N SER A 135 2.72 -6.06 15.21
CA SER A 135 3.12 -7.16 16.10
C SER A 135 2.30 -7.16 17.40
N ILE A 136 2.09 -5.99 18.01
CA ILE A 136 1.29 -5.84 19.23
C ILE A 136 -0.17 -6.15 18.94
N ILE A 137 -0.76 -5.62 17.87
CA ILE A 137 -2.15 -5.92 17.49
C ILE A 137 -2.30 -7.40 17.13
N THR A 138 -1.31 -8.00 16.50
CA THR A 138 -1.25 -9.43 16.15
C THR A 138 -1.24 -10.28 17.42
N ILE A 139 -0.45 -9.90 18.43
CA ILE A 139 -0.42 -10.55 19.75
C ILE A 139 -1.73 -10.33 20.50
N LEU A 140 -2.29 -9.12 20.51
CA LEU A 140 -3.53 -8.80 21.20
C LEU A 140 -4.74 -9.50 20.56
N ASN A 141 -4.82 -9.56 19.23
CA ASN A 141 -5.84 -10.31 18.52
C ASN A 141 -5.65 -11.83 18.68
N ALA A 142 -4.41 -12.30 18.73
CA ALA A 142 -4.08 -13.68 19.04
C ALA A 142 -4.64 -14.11 20.41
N VAL A 143 -4.54 -13.24 21.41
CA VAL A 143 -5.08 -13.46 22.77
C VAL A 143 -6.61 -13.31 22.79
N GLY A 144 -7.16 -12.29 22.15
CA GLY A 144 -8.60 -11.99 22.18
C GLY A 144 -9.48 -12.88 21.29
N THR A 145 -8.90 -13.50 20.25
CA THR A 145 -9.63 -14.33 19.27
C THR A 145 -8.83 -15.59 18.90
N PRO A 146 -8.68 -16.56 19.83
CA PRO A 146 -7.86 -17.74 19.60
C PRO A 146 -8.33 -18.57 18.40
N ARG A 147 -9.62 -18.49 18.04
CA ARG A 147 -10.17 -19.18 16.86
C ARG A 147 -9.57 -18.70 15.53
N SER A 148 -9.12 -17.44 15.40
CA SER A 148 -8.54 -16.88 14.17
C SER A 148 -7.02 -16.91 14.12
N LEU A 149 -6.35 -17.50 15.12
CA LEU A 149 -4.88 -17.60 15.19
C LEU A 149 -4.26 -18.23 13.93
N HIS A 150 -4.91 -19.24 13.36
CA HIS A 150 -4.40 -19.92 12.17
C HIS A 150 -4.34 -18.99 10.94
N LEU A 151 -5.22 -17.98 10.84
CA LEU A 151 -5.24 -17.02 9.73
C LEU A 151 -4.06 -16.04 9.77
N LEU A 152 -3.50 -15.81 10.96
CA LEU A 152 -2.36 -14.92 11.19
C LEU A 152 -1.11 -15.43 10.47
N VAL A 153 -0.90 -16.75 10.47
CA VAL A 153 0.20 -17.39 9.73
C VAL A 153 0.09 -17.07 8.24
N PHE A 154 -1.09 -17.27 7.63
CA PHE A 154 -1.30 -16.95 6.22
C PHE A 154 -1.15 -15.45 5.93
N TRP A 155 -1.62 -14.59 6.84
CA TRP A 155 -1.47 -13.15 6.72
C TRP A 155 0.00 -12.71 6.71
N ILE A 156 0.83 -13.21 7.64
CA ILE A 156 2.26 -12.90 7.69
C ILE A 156 2.95 -13.33 6.39
N LEU A 157 2.72 -14.57 5.96
CA LEU A 157 3.31 -15.11 4.73
C LEU A 157 2.92 -14.25 3.51
N PHE A 158 1.65 -13.85 3.42
CA PHE A 158 1.14 -12.98 2.36
C PHE A 158 1.73 -11.57 2.41
N GLU A 159 1.78 -10.94 3.58
CA GLU A 159 2.35 -9.61 3.76
C GLU A 159 3.83 -9.56 3.38
N ASN A 160 4.59 -10.62 3.65
CA ASN A 160 5.98 -10.76 3.22
C ASN A 160 6.14 -10.83 1.69
N VAL A 161 5.21 -11.48 0.99
CA VAL A 161 5.21 -11.44 -0.48
C VAL A 161 4.84 -10.04 -0.99
N MET A 162 3.86 -9.40 -0.37
CA MET A 162 3.42 -8.05 -0.72
C MET A 162 4.45 -6.97 -0.37
N SER A 163 5.31 -7.19 0.64
CA SER A 163 6.38 -6.26 1.00
C SER A 163 7.45 -6.19 -0.09
N LEU A 164 7.76 -7.31 -0.75
CA LEU A 164 8.65 -7.34 -1.91
C LEU A 164 8.07 -6.53 -3.07
N HIS A 165 6.77 -6.70 -3.36
CA HIS A 165 6.09 -5.94 -4.41
C HIS A 165 6.07 -4.43 -4.12
N ARG A 166 5.79 -4.03 -2.88
CA ARG A 166 5.85 -2.62 -2.43
C ARG A 166 7.26 -2.05 -2.51
N THR A 167 8.26 -2.79 -2.03
CA THR A 167 9.67 -2.39 -2.08
C THR A 167 10.14 -2.16 -3.52
N LYS A 168 9.84 -3.10 -4.43
CA LYS A 168 10.12 -2.95 -5.86
C LYS A 168 9.47 -1.68 -6.42
N ALA A 169 8.22 -1.41 -6.08
CA ALA A 169 7.48 -0.23 -6.53
C ALA A 169 8.12 1.07 -6.01
N THR A 170 8.56 1.11 -4.75
CA THR A 170 9.26 2.25 -4.15
C THR A 170 10.57 2.54 -4.87
N PHE A 171 11.40 1.52 -5.14
CA PHE A 171 12.64 1.71 -5.91
C PHE A 171 12.38 2.22 -7.33
N ILE A 172 11.37 1.66 -8.01
CA ILE A 172 10.92 2.12 -9.32
C ILE A 172 10.52 3.61 -9.27
N GLY A 173 9.77 4.03 -8.24
CA GLY A 173 9.38 5.43 -8.05
C GLY A 173 10.56 6.36 -7.75
N LEU A 174 11.49 5.95 -6.88
CA LEU A 174 12.69 6.74 -6.54
C LEU A 174 13.66 6.91 -7.71
N LEU A 175 13.75 5.91 -8.59
CA LEU A 175 14.63 5.92 -9.76
C LEU A 175 13.95 6.44 -11.02
N GLU A 176 12.65 6.80 -10.95
CA GLU A 176 11.83 7.18 -12.10
C GLU A 176 11.91 6.14 -13.25
N ALA A 177 12.06 4.86 -12.92
CA ALA A 177 12.31 3.80 -13.90
C ALA A 177 11.01 3.22 -14.48
N GLY A 178 10.87 3.15 -15.80
CA GLY A 178 9.73 2.51 -16.45
C GLY A 178 8.44 3.34 -16.39
N ARG A 179 7.27 2.68 -16.25
CA ARG A 179 5.93 3.29 -16.40
C ARG A 179 5.40 3.93 -15.11
N VAL A 180 6.23 4.73 -14.42
CA VAL A 180 5.92 5.35 -13.11
C VAL A 180 4.68 6.26 -13.15
N ASN A 181 4.43 6.90 -14.30
CA ASN A 181 3.30 7.81 -14.49
C ASN A 181 2.07 7.12 -15.11
N GLU A 182 2.08 5.80 -15.27
CA GLU A 182 0.93 5.11 -15.86
C GLU A 182 -0.18 4.93 -14.83
N TRP A 183 -1.31 5.58 -15.11
CA TRP A 183 -2.53 5.44 -14.33
C TRP A 183 -3.34 4.24 -14.83
N ILE A 184 -3.15 3.09 -14.20
CA ILE A 184 -3.96 1.90 -14.45
C ILE A 184 -5.25 2.00 -13.62
N VAL A 185 -6.39 1.99 -14.29
CA VAL A 185 -7.72 1.94 -13.65
C VAL A 185 -7.93 0.54 -13.10
N THR A 186 -8.04 0.43 -11.78
CA THR A 186 -8.35 -0.83 -11.11
C THR A 186 -9.85 -1.02 -11.07
N GLU A 187 -10.33 -2.19 -11.50
CA GLU A 187 -11.72 -2.57 -11.31
C GLU A 187 -12.09 -2.58 -9.83
N LYS A 188 -13.13 -1.83 -9.48
CA LYS A 188 -13.72 -1.85 -8.14
C LYS A 188 -14.85 -2.88 -8.07
N LEU A 189 -15.23 -3.25 -6.85
CA LEU A 189 -16.28 -4.25 -6.63
C LEU A 189 -17.62 -3.85 -7.29
N GLY A 190 -17.99 -2.57 -7.24
CA GLY A 190 -19.23 -2.07 -7.86
C GLY A 190 -19.25 -2.20 -9.40
N ASP A 191 -18.11 -1.98 -10.05
CA ASP A 191 -18.00 -2.09 -11.52
C ASP A 191 -18.02 -3.54 -11.98
N ALA A 192 -17.44 -4.46 -11.21
CA ALA A 192 -17.51 -5.91 -11.48
C ALA A 192 -18.96 -6.43 -11.43
N LEU A 193 -19.80 -5.86 -10.56
CA LEU A 193 -21.22 -6.19 -10.46
C LEU A 193 -22.03 -5.60 -11.63
N LYS A 194 -21.74 -4.36 -12.07
CA LYS A 194 -22.37 -3.75 -13.26
C LYS A 194 -22.02 -4.48 -14.56
N GLY A 195 -20.76 -4.89 -14.72
CA GLY A 195 -20.33 -5.70 -15.86
C GLY A 195 -21.06 -7.04 -15.94
N ARG A 196 -21.40 -7.65 -14.79
CA ARG A 196 -22.22 -8.87 -14.73
C ARG A 196 -23.70 -8.64 -15.07
N ALA A 197 -24.26 -7.47 -14.75
CA ALA A 197 -25.63 -7.12 -15.13
C ALA A 197 -25.78 -6.97 -16.65
N ASN A 198 -24.77 -6.39 -17.32
CA ASN A 198 -24.77 -6.24 -18.78
C ASN A 198 -24.30 -7.50 -19.55
N ASN A 199 -23.52 -8.40 -18.93
CA ASN A 199 -22.96 -9.59 -19.59
C ASN A 199 -23.68 -10.92 -19.27
N LYS A 200 -24.99 -10.91 -18.98
CA LYS A 200 -25.77 -12.17 -18.95
C LYS A 200 -25.77 -12.93 -20.31
N ALA A 201 -25.25 -12.34 -21.39
CA ALA A 201 -25.22 -12.94 -22.73
C ALA A 201 -23.86 -13.50 -23.20
N ALA A 202 -22.77 -13.47 -22.41
CA ALA A 202 -21.49 -14.03 -22.89
C ALA A 202 -20.63 -14.63 -21.78
N ALA A 203 -20.94 -15.86 -21.39
CA ALA A 203 -20.03 -16.71 -20.62
C ALA A 203 -18.83 -17.14 -21.51
N LYS A 204 -17.86 -16.25 -21.71
CA LYS A 204 -16.55 -16.63 -22.28
C LYS A 204 -15.76 -17.37 -21.20
N LYS A 205 -15.40 -18.63 -21.47
CA LYS A 205 -14.51 -19.46 -20.64
C LYS A 205 -13.24 -18.68 -20.23
N PRO A 206 -12.75 -18.81 -18.99
CA PRO A 206 -11.52 -18.15 -18.56
C PRO A 206 -10.35 -18.73 -19.36
N ARG A 207 -9.83 -17.96 -20.31
CA ARG A 207 -8.66 -18.34 -21.10
C ARG A 207 -7.44 -18.25 -20.18
N PHE A 208 -6.99 -19.40 -19.65
CA PHE A 208 -5.78 -19.51 -18.83
C PHE A 208 -4.55 -19.19 -19.69
N ARG A 209 -4.14 -17.91 -19.75
CA ARG A 209 -2.84 -17.52 -20.28
C ARG A 209 -1.80 -17.63 -19.17
N PHE A 210 -1.13 -18.78 -19.11
CA PHE A 210 -0.13 -19.09 -18.09
C PHE A 210 1.05 -18.09 -18.12
N GLY A 211 1.47 -17.63 -19.30
CA GLY A 211 2.64 -16.75 -19.46
C GLY A 211 2.46 -15.30 -18.98
N GLU A 212 1.25 -14.74 -19.03
CA GLU A 212 0.99 -13.36 -18.58
C GLU A 212 0.85 -13.21 -17.05
N ARG A 213 0.87 -14.34 -16.32
CA ARG A 213 0.65 -14.40 -14.86
C ARG A 213 1.89 -14.78 -14.06
N LEU A 214 3.00 -15.08 -14.74
CA LEU A 214 4.23 -15.47 -14.06
C LEU A 214 4.95 -14.23 -13.51
N HIS A 215 5.11 -14.23 -12.20
CA HIS A 215 5.83 -13.19 -11.47
C HIS A 215 7.24 -13.70 -11.18
N LEU A 216 8.16 -13.51 -12.15
CA LEU A 216 9.52 -14.07 -12.13
C LEU A 216 10.34 -13.70 -10.89
N LEU A 217 10.16 -12.50 -10.36
CA LEU A 217 10.92 -12.01 -9.21
C LEU A 217 10.50 -12.74 -7.92
N GLU A 218 9.20 -12.99 -7.78
CA GLU A 218 8.59 -13.76 -6.71
C GLU A 218 8.99 -15.25 -6.81
N LEU A 219 9.02 -15.81 -8.02
CA LEU A 219 9.52 -17.17 -8.25
C LEU A 219 11.01 -17.29 -7.90
N GLY A 220 11.84 -16.32 -8.29
CA GLY A 220 13.25 -16.27 -7.95
C GLY A 220 13.48 -16.14 -6.44
N THR A 221 12.69 -15.32 -5.76
CA THR A 221 12.74 -15.17 -4.29
C THR A 221 12.28 -16.45 -3.59
N GLY A 222 11.24 -17.10 -4.10
CA GLY A 222 10.79 -18.41 -3.61
C GLY A 222 11.86 -19.48 -3.75
N ALA A 223 12.54 -19.56 -4.90
CA ALA A 223 13.65 -20.49 -5.14
C ALA A 223 14.84 -20.23 -4.20
N TYR A 224 15.20 -18.96 -3.99
CA TYR A 224 16.24 -18.57 -3.05
C TYR A 224 15.90 -19.01 -1.62
N LEU A 225 14.70 -18.71 -1.13
CA LEU A 225 14.25 -19.11 0.22
C LEU A 225 14.17 -20.62 0.38
N PHE A 226 13.76 -21.34 -0.66
CA PHE A 226 13.75 -22.81 -0.66
C PHE A 226 15.17 -23.37 -0.51
N PHE A 227 16.15 -22.82 -1.23
CA PHE A 227 17.55 -23.21 -1.10
C PHE A 227 18.11 -22.89 0.29
N CYS A 228 17.80 -21.70 0.84
CA CYS A 228 18.14 -21.38 2.23
C CYS A 228 17.51 -22.35 3.23
N GLY A 229 16.27 -22.78 2.99
CA GLY A 229 15.60 -23.80 3.79
C GLY A 229 16.33 -25.15 3.72
N CYS A 230 16.74 -25.59 2.53
CA CYS A 230 17.53 -26.81 2.35
C CYS A 230 18.87 -26.72 3.08
N TYR A 231 19.53 -25.57 3.01
CA TYR A 231 20.78 -25.32 3.73
C TYR A 231 20.59 -25.38 5.25
N ASP A 232 19.54 -24.76 5.79
CA ASP A 232 19.24 -24.80 7.23
C ASP A 232 18.84 -26.20 7.72
N VAL A 233 18.23 -27.06 6.88
CA VAL A 233 17.99 -28.46 7.23
C VAL A 233 19.31 -29.23 7.44
N VAL A 234 20.30 -28.97 6.59
CA VAL A 234 21.57 -29.72 6.60
C VAL A 234 22.53 -29.20 7.68
N PHE A 235 22.57 -27.88 7.88
CA PHE A 235 23.58 -27.22 8.73
C PHE A 235 23.01 -26.46 9.93
N GLY A 236 21.69 -26.23 9.96
CA GLY A 236 21.03 -25.42 10.98
C GLY A 236 20.74 -26.20 12.25
N LYS A 237 20.82 -25.51 13.40
CA LYS A 237 20.49 -26.07 14.72
C LYS A 237 19.13 -25.60 15.25
N ASN A 238 18.53 -24.59 14.62
CA ASN A 238 17.40 -23.82 15.17
C ASN A 238 16.06 -24.07 14.45
N HIS A 239 15.98 -25.09 13.57
CA HIS A 239 14.77 -25.47 12.84
C HIS A 239 14.07 -24.32 12.06
N TYR A 240 14.82 -23.30 11.61
CA TYR A 240 14.27 -22.17 10.86
C TYR A 240 13.75 -22.57 9.47
N PHE A 241 14.20 -23.71 8.95
CA PHE A 241 13.75 -24.28 7.68
C PHE A 241 12.23 -24.38 7.56
N ILE A 242 11.49 -24.62 8.66
CA ILE A 242 10.02 -24.71 8.65
C ILE A 242 9.40 -23.41 8.14
N TYR A 243 9.86 -22.28 8.69
CA TYR A 243 9.41 -20.96 8.26
C TYR A 243 9.88 -20.64 6.83
N LEU A 244 11.14 -20.96 6.50
CA LEU A 244 11.69 -20.70 5.16
C LEU A 244 10.94 -21.46 4.07
N TYR A 245 10.58 -22.72 4.29
CA TYR A 245 9.76 -23.48 3.35
C TYR A 245 8.33 -22.94 3.25
N ALA A 246 7.69 -22.61 4.38
CA ALA A 246 6.36 -21.99 4.35
C ALA A 246 6.35 -20.68 3.56
N GLN A 247 7.40 -19.86 3.74
CA GLN A 247 7.58 -18.61 3.00
C GLN A 247 7.86 -18.85 1.51
N ALA A 248 8.73 -19.82 1.17
CA ALA A 248 9.00 -20.19 -0.22
C ALA A 248 7.72 -20.66 -0.95
N ILE A 249 6.90 -21.49 -0.30
CA ILE A 249 5.61 -21.94 -0.83
C ILE A 249 4.68 -20.75 -1.11
N ALA A 250 4.59 -19.79 -0.18
CA ALA A 250 3.78 -18.59 -0.38
C ALA A 250 4.26 -17.76 -1.59
N PHE A 251 5.57 -17.60 -1.75
CA PHE A 251 6.16 -16.93 -2.92
C PHE A 251 5.87 -17.67 -4.23
N PHE A 252 5.92 -19.00 -4.25
CA PHE A 252 5.57 -19.78 -5.43
C PHE A 252 4.08 -19.67 -5.78
N ILE A 253 3.18 -19.80 -4.79
CA ILE A 253 1.72 -19.69 -4.99
C ILE A 253 1.35 -18.35 -5.64
N VAL A 254 1.92 -17.25 -5.14
CA VAL A 254 1.72 -15.92 -5.71
C VAL A 254 2.47 -15.78 -7.04
N GLY A 255 3.67 -16.34 -7.13
CA GLY A 255 4.55 -16.35 -8.31
C GLY A 255 3.91 -16.96 -9.55
N PHE A 256 3.16 -18.05 -9.38
CA PHE A 256 2.40 -18.71 -10.44
C PHE A 256 1.04 -18.06 -10.74
N GLY A 257 0.62 -17.08 -9.93
CA GLY A 257 -0.66 -16.39 -10.11
C GLY A 257 -1.88 -17.26 -9.78
N CYS A 258 -1.75 -18.20 -8.83
CA CYS A 258 -2.82 -19.11 -8.41
C CYS A 258 -3.86 -18.46 -7.49
N VAL A 259 -3.67 -17.21 -7.07
CA VAL A 259 -4.48 -16.52 -6.04
C VAL A 259 -5.50 -15.55 -6.67
N GLY A 260 -6.75 -15.57 -6.19
CA GLY A 260 -7.78 -14.59 -6.53
C GLY A 260 -8.59 -14.89 -7.81
N THR A 261 -8.66 -16.16 -8.22
CA THR A 261 -9.38 -16.61 -9.44
C THR A 261 -10.87 -16.83 -9.26
N PHE A 262 -11.36 -16.94 -8.01
CA PHE A 262 -12.77 -17.11 -7.67
C PHE A 262 -13.23 -16.00 -6.72
N VAL A 263 -14.14 -15.15 -7.19
CA VAL A 263 -14.96 -14.29 -6.31
C VAL A 263 -16.24 -15.09 -6.04
N PRO A 264 -16.51 -15.55 -4.80
CA PRO A 264 -17.72 -16.29 -4.48
C PRO A 264 -18.96 -15.51 -4.92
N HIS A 265 -19.90 -16.19 -5.55
CA HIS A 265 -21.22 -15.65 -5.84
C HIS A 265 -22.02 -15.64 -4.53
N SER A 266 -22.12 -14.47 -3.91
CA SER A 266 -23.06 -14.21 -2.81
C SER A 266 -23.53 -12.78 -2.91
#